data_AF-A0A958KC71-F1
#
_entry.id   AF-A0A958KC71-F1
#
_cell.length_a   1.000
_cell.length_b   1.000
_cell.length_c   1.000
_cell.angle_alpha   90.00
_cell.angle_beta   90.00
_cell.angle_gamma   90.00
#
_symmetry.space_group_name_H-M   'P 1'
#
loop_
_entity.id
_entity.type
_entity.pdbx_description
1 polymer ?
#
loop_
_entity_poly.entity_id
_entity_poly.type
_entity_poly.pdbx_seq_one_letter_code
_entity_poly.pdbx_strand_id
1 'polypeptide(L)'
;IFSHQVLEHVQNYEQAVSEMRRVLAKDGFCLHIFPPRTSLFEGHTNVPFGALINSPAYYKFWAKLGIRTNNQRELNSKEVAQHNYNYVKQNTNYLPEGELVKVFSKHFAKIDFVEGLYLKYRIQPVGGLIYRLPGVAWGIRTFVSRAILLRV
;
A
#
# COMPACT_ATOMS: atom_id res chain seq x y z
N ILE A 1 17.59 -1.44 -3.60
CA ILE A 1 16.78 -0.44 -2.86
C ILE A 1 15.76 -1.18 -2.00
N PHE A 2 15.51 -0.72 -0.78
CA PHE A 2 14.43 -1.24 0.06
C PHE A 2 13.48 -0.10 0.44
N SER A 3 12.17 -0.33 0.35
CA SER A 3 11.20 0.60 0.93
C SER A 3 10.01 -0.11 1.58
N HIS A 4 9.49 0.50 2.63
CA HIS A 4 8.36 -0.02 3.40
C HIS A 4 7.39 1.13 3.73
N GLN A 5 6.13 1.01 3.32
CA GLN A 5 5.10 2.05 3.46
C GLN A 5 5.54 3.41 2.84
N VAL A 6 5.92 3.37 1.56
CA VAL A 6 6.44 4.55 0.83
C VAL A 6 5.84 4.68 -0.56
N LEU A 7 5.69 3.59 -1.31
CA LEU A 7 5.24 3.67 -2.70
C LEU A 7 3.83 4.24 -2.81
N GLU A 8 2.96 3.98 -1.85
CA GLU A 8 1.63 4.58 -1.76
C GLU A 8 1.64 6.10 -1.69
N HIS A 9 2.76 6.74 -1.36
CA HIS A 9 2.88 8.21 -1.34
C HIS A 9 3.46 8.77 -2.64
N VAL A 10 3.97 7.93 -3.54
CA VAL A 10 4.58 8.35 -4.80
C VAL A 10 3.49 8.87 -5.74
N GLN A 11 3.54 10.17 -6.03
CA GLN A 11 2.58 10.81 -6.94
C GLN A 11 2.93 10.55 -8.42
N ASN A 12 4.23 10.49 -8.74
CA ASN A 12 4.73 10.20 -10.09
C ASN A 12 5.53 8.88 -10.10
N TYR A 13 4.83 7.77 -10.34
CA TYR A 13 5.44 6.44 -10.35
C TYR A 13 6.46 6.27 -11.47
N GLU A 14 6.19 6.74 -12.69
CA GLU A 14 7.12 6.62 -13.82
C GLU A 14 8.47 7.26 -13.49
N GLN A 15 8.46 8.50 -12.99
CA GLN A 15 9.69 9.20 -12.61
C GLN A 15 10.42 8.48 -11.47
N ALA A 16 9.70 8.09 -10.40
CA ALA A 16 10.31 7.43 -9.26
C ALA A 16 10.95 6.09 -9.65
N VAL A 17 10.25 5.28 -10.46
CA VAL A 17 10.73 3.97 -10.92
C VAL A 17 11.93 4.12 -11.87
N SER A 18 11.90 5.11 -12.76
CA SER A 18 13.05 5.43 -13.61
C SER A 18 14.30 5.81 -12.80
N GLU A 19 14.14 6.66 -11.78
CA GLU A 19 15.25 7.05 -10.90
C GLU A 19 15.77 5.88 -10.06
N MET A 20 14.88 5.02 -9.55
CA MET A 20 15.29 3.78 -8.88
C MET A 20 16.14 2.91 -9.80
N ARG A 21 15.76 2.78 -11.07
CA ARG A 21 16.53 2.02 -12.07
C ARG A 21 17.88 2.67 -12.40
N ARG A 22 17.95 4.01 -12.44
CA ARG A 22 19.17 4.77 -12.73
C ARG A 22 20.24 4.60 -11.64
N VAL A 23 19.83 4.60 -10.37
CA VAL A 23 20.77 4.51 -9.24
C VAL A 23 21.15 3.09 -8.87
N LEU A 24 20.44 2.09 -9.40
CA LEU A 24 20.74 0.69 -9.11
C LEU A 24 21.97 0.23 -9.88
N ALA A 25 22.90 -0.42 -9.17
CA ALA A 25 24.01 -1.12 -9.80
C ALA A 25 23.51 -2.26 -10.71
N LYS A 26 24.40 -2.72 -11.61
CA LYS A 26 24.17 -3.94 -12.37
C LYS A 26 23.85 -5.10 -11.41
N ASP A 27 22.85 -5.90 -11.77
CA ASP A 27 22.34 -7.04 -10.97
C ASP A 27 21.71 -6.66 -9.61
N GLY A 28 21.49 -5.37 -9.37
CA GLY A 28 20.80 -4.90 -8.17
C GLY A 28 19.31 -5.27 -8.18
N PHE A 29 18.72 -5.23 -6.99
CA PHE A 29 17.29 -5.49 -6.80
C PHE A 29 16.62 -4.41 -5.95
N CYS A 30 15.30 -4.28 -6.12
CA CYS A 30 14.45 -3.45 -5.27
C CYS A 30 13.42 -4.31 -4.56
N LEU A 31 13.25 -4.15 -3.25
CA LEU A 31 12.18 -4.77 -2.49
C LEU A 31 11.27 -3.67 -1.93
N HIS A 32 10.00 -3.71 -2.32
CA HIS A 32 9.00 -2.74 -1.90
C HIS A 32 7.86 -3.44 -1.18
N ILE A 33 7.50 -2.93 -0.01
CA ILE A 33 6.43 -3.48 0.82
C ILE A 33 5.48 -2.35 1.21
N PHE A 34 4.22 -2.41 0.80
CA PHE A 34 3.27 -1.31 0.99
C PHE A 34 1.82 -1.81 0.96
N PRO A 35 0.83 -1.01 1.39
CA PRO A 35 -0.57 -1.43 1.38
C PRO A 35 -1.10 -1.54 -0.07
N PRO A 36 -1.91 -2.56 -0.42
CA PRO A 36 -2.71 -2.52 -1.63
C PRO A 36 -3.81 -1.44 -1.54
N ARG A 37 -4.31 -0.99 -2.69
CA ARG A 37 -5.47 -0.07 -2.77
C ARG A 37 -6.71 -0.62 -2.05
N THR A 38 -6.85 -1.93 -2.04
CA THR A 38 -7.94 -2.69 -1.44
C THR A 38 -7.69 -3.04 0.04
N SER A 39 -6.71 -2.41 0.68
CA SER A 39 -6.46 -2.62 2.12
C SER A 39 -7.73 -2.41 2.95
N LEU A 40 -7.97 -3.31 3.90
CA LEU A 40 -9.19 -3.26 4.73
C LEU A 40 -9.32 -1.95 5.49
N PHE A 41 -8.20 -1.39 5.94
CA PHE A 41 -8.13 -0.10 6.61
C PHE A 41 -7.08 0.76 5.92
N GLU A 42 -7.40 2.03 5.74
CA GLU A 42 -6.44 3.03 5.30
C GLU A 42 -5.57 3.42 6.51
N GLY A 43 -4.25 3.22 6.41
CA GLY A 43 -3.34 3.28 7.56
C GLY A 43 -3.16 4.66 8.20
N HIS A 44 -3.55 5.72 7.50
CA HIS A 44 -3.37 7.11 7.95
C HIS A 44 -4.64 7.72 8.54
N THR A 45 -5.80 7.15 8.21
CA THR A 45 -7.11 7.67 8.59
C THR A 45 -7.94 6.67 9.40
N ASN A 46 -7.49 5.40 9.46
CA ASN A 46 -8.21 4.24 9.99
C ASN A 46 -9.55 3.95 9.30
N VAL A 47 -9.86 4.63 8.19
CA VAL A 47 -11.14 4.48 7.49
C VAL A 47 -11.13 3.15 6.76
N PRO A 48 -12.13 2.29 6.99
CA PRO A 48 -12.26 1.03 6.26
C PRO A 48 -12.28 1.28 4.76
N PHE A 49 -11.47 0.57 3.98
CA PHE A 49 -11.33 0.73 2.52
C PHE A 49 -11.12 2.19 2.04
N GLY A 50 -10.58 3.08 2.89
CA GLY A 50 -10.42 4.50 2.56
C GLY A 50 -9.56 4.75 1.32
N ALA A 51 -8.55 3.90 1.09
CA ALA A 51 -7.70 3.94 -0.11
C ALA A 51 -8.47 3.60 -1.41
N LEU A 52 -9.55 2.83 -1.32
CA LEU A 52 -10.36 2.44 -2.46
C LEU A 52 -11.50 3.44 -2.71
N ILE A 53 -12.22 3.84 -1.66
CA ILE A 53 -13.45 4.64 -1.73
C ILE A 53 -13.13 6.10 -1.43
N ASN A 54 -12.93 6.88 -2.49
CA ASN A 54 -12.59 8.30 -2.39
C ASN A 54 -13.84 9.20 -2.50
N SER A 55 -14.72 9.14 -1.51
CA SER A 55 -15.97 9.91 -1.47
C SER A 55 -16.13 10.71 -0.17
N PRO A 56 -16.35 12.03 -0.22
CA PRO A 56 -16.57 12.84 0.99
C PRO A 56 -17.69 12.31 1.89
N ALA A 57 -18.76 11.75 1.30
CA ALA A 57 -19.87 11.18 2.06
C ALA A 57 -19.45 9.92 2.84
N TYR A 58 -18.57 9.10 2.26
CA TYR A 58 -18.05 7.88 2.89
C TYR A 58 -17.18 8.22 4.10
N TYR A 59 -16.28 9.19 3.96
CA TYR A 59 -15.48 9.69 5.09
C TYR A 59 -16.34 10.33 6.18
N LYS A 60 -17.40 11.06 5.80
CA LYS A 60 -18.37 11.63 6.74
C LYS A 60 -19.12 10.56 7.53
N PHE A 61 -19.51 9.47 6.89
CA PHE A 61 -20.17 8.34 7.55
C PHE A 61 -19.27 7.76 8.65
N TRP A 62 -18.02 7.42 8.33
CA TRP A 62 -17.10 6.83 9.30
C TRP A 62 -16.69 7.80 10.42
N ALA A 63 -16.49 9.08 10.11
CA ALA A 63 -16.19 10.09 11.11
C ALA A 63 -17.35 10.27 12.12
N LYS A 64 -18.61 10.15 11.68
CA LYS A 64 -19.79 10.16 12.56
C LYS A 64 -19.84 8.94 13.48
N LEU A 65 -19.38 7.78 13.01
CA LEU A 65 -19.24 6.56 13.82
C LEU A 65 -18.01 6.60 14.75
N GLY A 66 -17.25 7.70 14.75
CA GLY A 66 -16.13 7.89 15.66
C GLY A 66 -14.78 7.44 15.12
N ILE A 67 -14.70 6.92 13.89
CA ILE A 67 -13.42 6.55 13.26
C ILE A 67 -12.58 7.81 13.03
N ARG A 68 -11.44 7.87 13.72
CA ARG A 68 -10.49 8.98 13.69
C ARG A 68 -9.12 8.49 14.18
N THR A 69 -8.07 9.25 13.91
CA THR A 69 -6.73 9.02 14.45
C THR A 69 -6.53 9.72 15.80
N ASN A 70 -5.45 9.37 16.50
CA ASN A 70 -5.19 9.91 17.85
C ASN A 70 -5.00 11.44 17.89
N ASN A 71 -4.50 12.04 16.82
CA ASN A 71 -4.32 13.49 16.68
C ASN A 71 -5.63 14.24 16.32
N GLN A 72 -6.76 13.55 16.20
CA GLN A 72 -8.05 14.13 15.79
C GLN A 72 -9.09 14.15 16.92
N ARG A 73 -8.66 13.96 18.18
CA ARG A 73 -9.58 13.87 19.33
C ARG A 73 -10.39 15.15 19.54
N GLU A 74 -9.76 16.30 19.37
CA GLU A 74 -10.39 17.62 19.54
C GLU A 74 -11.22 18.06 18.33
N LEU A 75 -11.17 17.31 17.22
CA LEU A 75 -11.91 17.65 16.01
C LEU A 75 -13.34 17.12 16.05
N ASN A 76 -14.26 17.92 15.55
CA ASN A 76 -15.62 17.45 15.31
C ASN A 76 -15.68 16.52 14.08
N SER A 77 -16.76 15.75 13.98
CA SER A 77 -16.91 14.75 12.89
C SER A 77 -16.80 15.32 11.47
N LYS A 78 -17.18 16.58 11.25
CA LYS A 78 -17.07 17.24 9.94
C LYS A 78 -15.62 17.56 9.60
N GLU A 79 -14.87 18.07 10.56
CA GLU A 79 -13.43 18.35 10.43
C GLU A 79 -12.64 17.07 10.20
N VAL A 80 -12.92 16.01 10.97
CA VAL A 80 -12.29 14.69 10.78
C VAL A 80 -12.53 14.16 9.36
N ALA A 81 -13.79 14.20 8.90
CA ALA A 81 -14.13 13.72 7.56
C ALA A 81 -13.39 14.50 6.46
N GLN A 82 -13.34 15.83 6.58
CA GLN A 82 -12.66 16.69 5.62
C GLN A 82 -11.15 16.46 5.63
N HIS A 83 -10.55 16.35 6.82
CA HIS A 83 -9.13 16.08 6.98
C HIS A 83 -8.75 14.74 6.37
N ASN A 84 -9.50 13.68 6.67
CA ASN A 84 -9.22 12.33 6.16
C ASN A 84 -9.37 12.25 4.63
N TYR A 85 -10.46 12.81 4.09
CA TYR A 85 -10.68 12.85 2.64
C TYR A 85 -9.57 13.62 1.92
N ASN A 86 -9.21 14.80 2.43
CA ASN A 86 -8.12 15.60 1.85
C ASN A 86 -6.78 14.87 1.93
N TYR A 87 -6.48 14.25 3.06
CA TYR A 87 -5.23 13.53 3.26
C TYR A 87 -5.06 12.43 2.21
N VAL A 88 -6.04 11.53 2.08
CA VAL A 88 -5.98 10.41 1.13
C VAL A 88 -5.91 10.93 -0.30
N LYS A 89 -6.70 11.96 -0.64
CA LYS A 89 -6.70 12.55 -1.99
C LYS A 89 -5.37 13.20 -2.38
N GLN A 90 -4.65 13.80 -1.43
CA GLN A 90 -3.46 14.63 -1.71
C GLN A 90 -2.14 13.92 -1.44
N ASN A 91 -2.11 12.98 -0.48
CA ASN A 91 -0.87 12.40 0.03
C ASN A 91 -0.72 10.92 -0.32
N THR A 92 -1.75 10.30 -0.90
CA THR A 92 -1.71 8.87 -1.25
C THR A 92 -2.10 8.64 -2.71
N ASN A 93 -1.53 7.60 -3.30
CA ASN A 93 -1.67 7.19 -4.67
C ASN A 93 -1.47 5.67 -4.77
N TYR A 94 -2.51 4.93 -4.41
CA TYR A 94 -2.50 3.48 -4.42
C TYR A 94 -2.82 2.95 -5.83
N LEU A 95 -1.79 2.66 -6.64
CA LEU A 95 -2.01 2.12 -7.98
C LEU A 95 -2.63 0.70 -7.95
N PRO A 96 -3.58 0.40 -8.86
CA PRO A 96 -3.99 -0.97 -9.13
C PRO A 96 -2.79 -1.83 -9.55
N GLU A 97 -2.90 -3.14 -9.35
CA GLU A 97 -1.82 -4.07 -9.70
C GLU A 97 -1.38 -3.99 -11.16
N GLY A 98 -2.33 -3.94 -12.11
CA GLY A 98 -2.00 -3.86 -13.53
C GLY A 98 -1.19 -2.61 -13.90
N GLU A 99 -1.49 -1.46 -13.28
CA GLU A 99 -0.73 -0.23 -13.50
C GLU A 99 0.66 -0.31 -12.87
N LEU A 100 0.81 -0.92 -11.69
CA LEU A 100 2.14 -1.18 -11.12
C LEU A 100 3.00 -2.04 -12.05
N VAL A 101 2.45 -3.17 -12.53
CA VAL A 101 3.16 -4.07 -13.43
C VAL A 101 3.60 -3.33 -14.68
N LYS A 102 2.68 -2.54 -15.28
CA LYS A 102 2.94 -1.73 -16.46
C LYS A 102 4.03 -0.68 -16.27
N VAL A 103 4.08 0.00 -15.13
CA VAL A 103 5.14 0.98 -14.84
C VAL A 103 6.48 0.27 -14.61
N PHE A 104 6.50 -0.76 -13.77
CA PHE A 104 7.73 -1.46 -13.44
C PHE A 104 8.35 -2.19 -14.64
N SER A 105 7.53 -2.77 -15.52
CA SER A 105 8.01 -3.53 -16.68
C SER A 105 8.75 -2.69 -17.71
N LYS A 106 8.62 -1.35 -17.65
CA LYS A 106 9.37 -0.43 -18.51
C LYS A 106 10.84 -0.31 -18.12
N HIS A 107 11.17 -0.58 -16.86
CA HIS A 107 12.49 -0.29 -16.29
C HIS A 107 13.18 -1.52 -15.70
N PHE A 108 12.44 -2.56 -15.34
CA PHE A 108 12.94 -3.76 -14.69
C PHE A 108 12.62 -5.01 -15.53
N ALA A 109 13.60 -5.90 -15.68
CA ALA A 109 13.45 -7.13 -16.44
C ALA A 109 12.54 -8.15 -15.75
N LYS A 110 12.49 -8.14 -14.41
CA LYS A 110 11.69 -9.09 -13.63
C LYS A 110 10.92 -8.41 -12.50
N ILE A 111 9.68 -8.84 -12.33
CA ILE A 111 8.76 -8.43 -11.27
C ILE A 111 8.26 -9.69 -10.56
N ASP A 112 8.65 -9.89 -9.32
CA ASP A 112 8.23 -11.02 -8.49
C ASP A 112 7.31 -10.52 -7.36
N PHE A 113 6.10 -11.05 -7.28
CA PHE A 113 5.21 -10.86 -6.12
C PHE A 113 5.57 -11.88 -5.03
N VAL A 114 6.03 -11.39 -3.88
CA VAL A 114 6.68 -12.19 -2.83
C VAL A 114 5.93 -12.15 -1.48
N GLU A 115 4.63 -11.87 -1.49
CA GLU A 115 3.80 -11.75 -0.28
C GLU A 115 3.83 -13.01 0.59
N GLY A 116 3.88 -14.20 -0.02
CA GLY A 116 3.99 -15.45 0.71
C GLY A 116 5.30 -15.56 1.52
N LEU A 117 6.43 -15.13 0.93
CA LEU A 117 7.72 -15.07 1.63
C LEU A 117 7.71 -13.97 2.69
N TYR A 118 7.15 -12.81 2.38
CA TYR A 118 6.99 -11.74 3.36
C TYR A 118 6.17 -12.19 4.56
N LEU A 119 5.03 -12.84 4.34
CA LEU A 119 4.19 -13.40 5.41
C LEU A 119 4.95 -14.43 6.25
N LYS A 120 5.66 -15.36 5.58
CA LYS A 120 6.47 -16.38 6.24
C LYS A 120 7.40 -15.75 7.26
N TYR A 121 8.13 -14.70 6.90
CA TYR A 121 9.13 -14.09 7.79
C TYR A 121 8.58 -13.02 8.73
N ARG A 122 7.46 -12.37 8.39
CA ARG A 122 6.87 -11.29 9.21
C ARG A 122 6.15 -11.80 10.47
N ILE A 123 5.36 -12.87 10.35
CA ILE A 123 4.47 -13.32 11.43
C ILE A 123 5.01 -14.62 12.02
N GLN A 124 6.17 -14.62 12.64
CA GLN A 124 6.71 -15.85 13.24
C GLN A 124 5.99 -16.18 14.58
N PRO A 125 5.74 -17.46 14.89
CA PRO A 125 6.01 -18.66 14.07
C PRO A 125 4.89 -18.99 13.05
N VAL A 126 3.70 -18.41 13.22
CA VAL A 126 2.46 -18.77 12.52
C VAL A 126 2.58 -18.67 10.99
N GLY A 127 3.27 -17.65 10.51
CA GLY A 127 3.57 -17.36 9.11
C GLY A 127 4.24 -18.53 8.41
N GLY A 128 5.13 -19.26 9.09
CA GLY A 128 5.75 -20.47 8.58
C GLY A 128 4.78 -21.62 8.31
N LEU A 129 3.65 -21.65 9.03
CA LEU A 129 2.61 -22.67 8.88
C LEU A 129 1.57 -22.24 7.82
N ILE A 130 1.14 -20.98 7.85
CA ILE A 130 -0.01 -20.53 7.05
C ILE A 130 0.35 -20.07 5.63
N TYR A 131 1.61 -19.72 5.35
CA TYR A 131 1.97 -19.17 4.02
C TYR A 131 1.77 -20.13 2.85
N ARG A 132 1.67 -21.44 3.14
CA ARG A 132 1.44 -22.51 2.15
C ARG A 132 -0.04 -22.80 1.90
N LEU A 133 -0.94 -22.25 2.72
CA LEU A 133 -2.36 -22.52 2.57
C LEU A 133 -2.90 -21.85 1.31
N PRO A 134 -3.74 -22.55 0.51
CA PRO A 134 -4.36 -21.98 -0.67
C PRO A 134 -5.10 -20.67 -0.35
N GLY A 135 -4.94 -19.66 -1.19
CA GLY A 135 -5.64 -18.38 -1.06
C GLY A 135 -5.06 -17.41 0.00
N VAL A 136 -4.19 -17.85 0.92
CA VAL A 136 -3.60 -16.94 1.93
C VAL A 136 -2.74 -15.87 1.29
N ALA A 137 -1.83 -16.25 0.38
CA ALA A 137 -0.99 -15.29 -0.32
C ALA A 137 -1.83 -14.28 -1.14
N TRP A 138 -2.90 -14.76 -1.78
CA TRP A 138 -3.85 -13.92 -2.49
C TRP A 138 -4.59 -12.95 -1.54
N GLY A 139 -5.06 -13.43 -0.38
CA GLY A 139 -5.74 -12.60 0.61
C GLY A 139 -4.83 -11.52 1.18
N ILE A 140 -3.59 -11.87 1.53
CA ILE A 140 -2.59 -10.90 1.99
C ILE A 140 -2.30 -9.85 0.92
N ARG A 141 -2.02 -10.28 -0.31
CA ARG A 141 -1.75 -9.39 -1.45
C ARG A 141 -2.91 -8.44 -1.72
N THR A 142 -4.13 -8.93 -1.59
CA THR A 142 -5.35 -8.16 -1.87
C THR A 142 -5.68 -7.19 -0.74
N PHE A 143 -5.56 -7.58 0.53
CA PHE A 143 -6.19 -6.86 1.63
C PHE A 143 -5.23 -6.33 2.70
N VAL A 144 -3.97 -6.76 2.71
CA VAL A 144 -3.05 -6.48 3.82
C VAL A 144 -1.79 -5.79 3.35
N SER A 145 -1.06 -6.38 2.40
CA SER A 145 0.21 -5.83 1.95
C SER A 145 0.59 -6.42 0.60
N ARG A 146 1.14 -5.57 -0.27
CA ARG A 146 1.91 -5.99 -1.44
C ARG A 146 3.38 -6.01 -1.09
N ALA A 147 4.06 -7.06 -1.54
CA ALA A 147 5.49 -7.21 -1.42
C ALA A 147 6.04 -7.56 -2.81
N ILE A 148 6.79 -6.63 -3.42
CA ILE A 148 7.24 -6.74 -4.80
C ILE A 148 8.77 -6.68 -4.83
N LEU A 149 9.38 -7.68 -5.45
CA LEU A 149 10.80 -7.74 -5.73
C LEU A 149 11.04 -7.44 -7.22
N LEU A 150 11.78 -6.38 -7.50
CA LEU A 150 12.16 -5.95 -8.85
C LEU A 150 13.63 -6.26 -9.11
N ARG A 151 13.97 -6.68 -10.32
CA ARG A 151 15.36 -6.98 -10.74
C ARG A 151 15.67 -6.34 -12.09
N VAL A 152 16.89 -5.82 -12.22
CA VAL A 152 17.42 -5.20 -13.44
C VAL A 152 17.55 -6.22 -14.56
#